data_AF-A0A2V9IBF0-F1
#
_entry.id   AF-A0A2V9IBF0-F1
#
_cell.length_a   1.000
_cell.length_b   1.000
_cell.length_c   1.000
_cell.angle_alpha   90.00
_cell.angle_beta   90.00
_cell.angle_gamma   90.00
#
_symmetry.space_group_name_H-M   'P 1'
#
loop_
_entity.id
_entity.type
_entity.pdbx_description
1 polymer ?
#
loop_
_entity_poly.entity_id
_entity_poly.type
_entity_poly.pdbx_seq_one_letter_code
_entity_poly.pdbx_strand_id
1 'polypeptide(L)'
;MGHYCRICSRYRPNESFSGRGHRIHVCKKCSRLPREVRFRSEALDEIWGFLDQSIISEKNIRRLSLLAESADPEVREMASIVHAIGKAHPGRRRRYKKIRADHPELWQRIVKKGIVEEWEVEEWTGPAERDYAFDASEEMTDENAPSRDGCN
;
A
#
# COMPACT_ATOMS: atom_id res chain seq x y z
N MET A 1 20.14 -19.26 -2.63
CA MET A 1 19.18 -18.14 -2.77
C MET A 1 17.97 -18.45 -1.91
N GLY A 2 17.57 -17.55 -1.00
CA GLY A 2 16.47 -17.79 -0.05
C GLY A 2 15.07 -17.69 -0.67
N HIS A 3 14.05 -18.06 0.09
CA HIS A 3 12.64 -17.98 -0.32
C HIS A 3 11.85 -16.98 0.53
N TYR A 4 10.87 -16.33 -0.09
CA TYR A 4 9.93 -15.46 0.60
C TYR A 4 8.91 -16.29 1.40
N CYS A 5 8.66 -15.89 2.65
CA CYS A 5 7.61 -16.48 3.47
C CYS A 5 6.39 -15.57 3.52
N ARG A 6 5.23 -16.07 3.06
CA ARG A 6 3.98 -15.30 2.95
C ARG A 6 3.32 -14.92 4.29
N ILE A 7 3.69 -15.57 5.39
CA ILE A 7 3.08 -15.30 6.72
C ILE A 7 3.83 -14.21 7.47
N CYS A 8 5.15 -14.18 7.41
CA CYS A 8 5.97 -13.17 8.10
C CYS A 8 6.52 -12.10 7.17
N SER A 9 6.18 -12.15 5.89
CA SER A 9 6.57 -11.23 4.83
C SER A 9 8.09 -10.95 4.76
N ARG A 10 8.91 -11.98 5.00
CA ARG A 10 10.38 -11.90 4.99
C ARG A 10 10.99 -12.98 4.12
N TYR A 11 12.10 -12.64 3.45
CA TYR A 11 12.98 -13.64 2.83
C TYR A 11 13.72 -14.44 3.91
N ARG A 12 13.77 -15.75 3.74
CA ARG A 12 14.39 -16.70 4.67
C ARG A 12 15.30 -17.67 3.91
N PRO A 13 16.37 -18.19 4.53
CA PRO A 13 17.23 -19.19 3.89
C PRO A 13 16.47 -20.50 3.68
N ASN A 14 16.92 -21.33 2.73
CA ASN A 14 16.22 -22.57 2.32
C ASN A 14 16.03 -23.55 3.49
N GLU A 15 17.02 -23.63 4.38
CA GLU A 15 16.99 -24.44 5.60
C GLU A 15 15.87 -24.04 6.58
N SER A 16 15.36 -22.81 6.48
CA SER A 16 14.22 -22.33 7.25
C SER A 16 12.88 -22.84 6.72
N PHE A 17 12.85 -23.61 5.63
CA PHE A 17 11.64 -24.23 5.08
C PHE A 17 11.72 -25.76 5.22
N SER A 18 10.56 -26.40 5.35
CA SER A 18 10.41 -27.85 5.18
C SER A 18 10.00 -28.15 3.74
N GLY A 19 10.12 -29.40 3.25
CA GLY A 19 9.69 -29.74 1.88
C GLY A 19 8.22 -29.36 1.59
N ARG A 20 7.32 -29.51 2.58
CA ARG A 20 5.94 -29.00 2.47
C ARG A 20 5.89 -27.47 2.57
N GLY A 21 6.59 -26.88 3.53
CA GLY A 21 6.64 -25.43 3.74
C GLY A 21 7.17 -24.66 2.53
N HIS A 22 8.12 -25.25 1.80
CA HIS A 22 8.69 -24.70 0.58
C HIS A 22 7.63 -24.56 -0.53
N ARG A 23 6.83 -25.60 -0.76
CA ARG A 23 5.73 -25.58 -1.73
C ARG A 23 4.64 -24.54 -1.43
N ILE A 24 4.38 -24.26 -0.16
CA ILE A 24 3.35 -23.31 0.25
C ILE A 24 3.91 -21.94 0.69
N HIS A 25 5.21 -21.72 0.53
CA HIS A 25 5.91 -20.49 0.93
C HIS A 25 5.73 -20.12 2.42
N VAL A 26 5.75 -21.12 3.31
CA VAL A 26 5.66 -20.94 4.77
C VAL A 26 6.90 -21.50 5.46
N CYS A 27 7.63 -20.64 6.18
CA CYS A 27 8.83 -21.05 6.91
C CYS A 27 8.48 -21.89 8.15
N LYS A 28 9.45 -22.67 8.66
CA LYS A 28 9.33 -23.56 9.82
C LYS A 28 8.83 -22.86 11.09
N LYS A 29 9.20 -21.58 11.28
CA LYS A 29 8.72 -20.77 12.41
C LYS A 29 7.22 -20.48 12.27
N CYS A 30 6.80 -19.99 11.11
CA CYS A 30 5.40 -19.68 10.83
C CYS A 30 4.52 -20.93 10.76
N SER A 31 5.05 -22.09 10.36
CA SER A 31 4.29 -23.33 10.33
C SER A 31 3.91 -23.84 11.72
N ARG A 32 4.66 -23.43 12.76
CA ARG A 32 4.41 -23.79 14.17
C ARG A 32 3.44 -22.83 14.89
N LEU A 33 3.05 -21.74 14.24
CA LEU A 33 2.07 -20.81 14.81
C LEU A 33 0.68 -21.48 14.94
N PRO A 34 -0.12 -21.07 15.93
CA PRO A 34 -1.50 -21.51 16.06
C PRO A 34 -2.29 -21.26 14.78
N ARG A 35 -3.30 -22.09 14.51
CA ARG A 35 -4.10 -22.02 13.29
C ARG A 35 -4.81 -20.67 13.18
N GLU A 36 -5.27 -20.13 14.30
CA GLU A 36 -6.01 -18.88 14.41
C GLU A 36 -5.13 -17.69 13.99
N VAL A 37 -3.89 -17.65 14.50
CA VAL A 37 -2.92 -16.60 14.16
C VAL A 37 -2.57 -16.64 12.68
N ARG A 38 -2.35 -17.85 12.14
CA ARG A 38 -2.07 -18.03 10.71
C ARG A 38 -3.26 -17.64 9.85
N PHE A 39 -4.46 -18.08 10.24
CA PHE A 39 -5.70 -17.75 9.55
C PHE A 39 -5.91 -16.24 9.48
N ARG A 40 -5.73 -15.53 10.60
CA ARG A 40 -5.85 -14.07 10.64
C ARG A 40 -4.90 -13.40 9.63
N SER A 41 -3.62 -13.77 9.63
CA SER A 41 -2.65 -13.22 8.68
C SER A 41 -3.00 -13.55 7.23
N GLU A 42 -3.35 -14.80 6.92
CA GLU A 42 -3.71 -15.25 5.58
C GLU A 42 -5.00 -14.57 5.07
N ALA A 43 -6.01 -14.42 5.94
CA ALA A 43 -7.28 -13.78 5.59
C ALA A 43 -7.13 -12.28 5.37
N LEU A 44 -6.35 -11.57 6.19
CA LEU A 44 -6.09 -10.15 6.00
C LEU A 44 -5.32 -9.90 4.69
N ASP A 45 -4.30 -10.71 4.39
CA ASP A 45 -3.55 -10.63 3.13
C ASP A 45 -4.47 -10.89 1.92
N GLU A 46 -5.38 -11.88 2.01
CA GLU A 46 -6.40 -12.15 0.99
C GLU A 46 -7.33 -10.93 0.77
N ILE A 47 -7.82 -10.32 1.86
CA ILE A 47 -8.71 -9.15 1.80
C ILE A 47 -8.01 -7.94 1.18
N TRP A 48 -6.77 -7.65 1.59
CA TRP A 48 -5.96 -6.59 1.00
C TRP A 48 -5.71 -6.82 -0.49
N GLY A 49 -5.39 -8.07 -0.87
CA GLY A 49 -5.20 -8.44 -2.27
C GLY A 49 -6.44 -8.19 -3.15
N PHE A 50 -7.66 -8.23 -2.59
CA PHE A 50 -8.86 -7.86 -3.35
C PHE A 50 -8.93 -6.36 -3.66
N LEU A 51 -8.43 -5.50 -2.77
CA LEU A 51 -8.43 -4.06 -3.02
C LEU A 51 -7.51 -3.68 -4.19
N ASP A 52 -6.44 -4.43 -4.42
CA ASP A 52 -5.48 -4.19 -5.50
C ASP A 52 -5.98 -4.62 -6.89
N GLN A 53 -6.99 -5.48 -6.95
CA GLN A 53 -7.57 -5.95 -8.21
C GLN A 53 -8.22 -4.79 -8.97
N SER A 54 -8.12 -4.84 -10.31
CA SER A 54 -8.76 -3.85 -11.20
C SER A 54 -10.26 -3.79 -10.99
N ILE A 55 -10.89 -4.94 -10.74
CA ILE A 55 -12.30 -5.10 -10.40
C ILE A 55 -12.41 -6.17 -9.31
N ILE A 56 -13.09 -5.87 -8.21
CA ILE A 56 -13.47 -6.87 -7.21
C ILE A 56 -14.60 -7.70 -7.82
N SER A 57 -14.29 -8.93 -8.23
CA SER A 57 -15.28 -9.82 -8.85
C SER A 57 -16.41 -10.19 -7.91
N GLU A 58 -17.58 -10.58 -8.46
CA GLU A 58 -18.72 -11.07 -7.68
C GLU A 58 -18.35 -12.27 -6.79
N LYS A 59 -17.46 -13.15 -7.27
CA LYS A 59 -16.92 -14.26 -6.47
C LYS A 59 -16.17 -13.75 -5.23
N ASN A 60 -15.37 -12.70 -5.39
CA ASN A 60 -14.60 -12.11 -4.29
C ASN A 60 -15.51 -11.35 -3.33
N ILE A 61 -16.58 -10.71 -3.82
CA ILE A 61 -17.62 -10.11 -2.97
C ILE A 61 -18.29 -11.18 -2.09
N ARG A 62 -18.69 -12.33 -2.67
CA ARG A 62 -19.22 -13.46 -1.88
C ARG A 62 -18.20 -13.99 -0.87
N ARG A 63 -16.94 -14.11 -1.27
CA ARG A 63 -15.84 -14.52 -0.38
C ARG A 63 -15.67 -13.56 0.80
N LEU A 64 -15.74 -12.25 0.56
CA LEU A 64 -15.71 -11.21 1.59
C LEU A 64 -16.89 -11.29 2.54
N SER A 65 -18.10 -11.58 2.05
CA SER A 65 -19.27 -11.82 2.90
C SER A 65 -19.04 -12.97 3.88
N LEU A 66 -18.47 -14.08 3.42
CA LEU A 66 -18.14 -15.21 4.30
C LEU A 66 -17.06 -14.84 5.33
N LEU A 67 -16.03 -14.08 4.94
CA LEU A 67 -14.99 -13.62 5.87
C LEU A 67 -15.53 -12.62 6.90
N ALA A 68 -16.58 -11.87 6.57
CA ALA A 68 -17.26 -10.97 7.51
C ALA A 68 -18.02 -11.73 8.62
N GLU A 69 -18.24 -13.03 8.49
CA GLU A 69 -18.84 -13.88 9.53
C GLU A 69 -17.78 -14.57 10.41
N SER A 70 -16.50 -14.28 10.19
CA SER A 70 -15.40 -14.89 10.94
C SER A 70 -15.49 -14.61 12.45
N ALA A 71 -15.03 -15.57 13.27
CA ALA A 71 -14.89 -15.40 14.71
C ALA A 71 -13.83 -14.35 15.06
N ASP A 72 -12.79 -14.22 14.23
CA ASP A 72 -11.72 -13.24 14.41
C ASP A 72 -12.25 -11.81 14.15
N PRO A 73 -12.22 -10.91 15.16
CA PRO A 73 -12.84 -9.60 15.05
C PRO A 73 -12.14 -8.70 14.02
N GLU A 74 -10.82 -8.84 13.85
CA GLU A 74 -10.04 -8.03 12.93
C GLU A 74 -10.36 -8.40 11.47
N VAL A 75 -10.40 -9.71 11.18
CA VAL A 75 -10.82 -10.24 9.86
C VAL A 75 -12.27 -9.84 9.56
N ARG A 76 -13.17 -10.01 10.54
CA ARG A 76 -14.59 -9.70 10.37
C ARG A 76 -14.82 -8.23 10.01
N GLU A 77 -14.21 -7.31 10.76
CA GLU A 77 -14.35 -5.87 10.53
C GLU A 77 -13.78 -5.47 9.17
N MET A 78 -12.55 -5.91 8.87
CA MET A 78 -11.89 -5.59 7.60
C MET A 78 -12.69 -6.13 6.41
N ALA A 79 -13.15 -7.39 6.48
CA ALA A 79 -13.96 -8.00 5.44
C ALA A 79 -15.30 -7.28 5.25
N SER A 80 -15.96 -6.85 6.33
CA SER A 80 -17.21 -6.08 6.25
C SER A 80 -17.03 -4.77 5.47
N ILE A 81 -15.95 -4.03 5.74
CA ILE A 81 -15.66 -2.77 5.05
C ILE A 81 -15.36 -3.03 3.57
N VAL A 82 -14.48 -3.99 3.27
CA VAL A 82 -14.11 -4.30 1.89
C VAL A 82 -15.26 -4.91 1.08
N HIS A 83 -16.15 -5.67 1.73
CA HIS A 83 -17.40 -6.13 1.12
C HIS A 83 -18.29 -4.95 0.70
N ALA A 84 -18.48 -3.96 1.58
CA ALA A 84 -19.25 -2.76 1.28
C ALA A 84 -18.62 -1.94 0.15
N ILE A 85 -17.29 -1.80 0.14
CA ILE A 85 -16.54 -1.20 -0.98
C ILE A 85 -16.84 -1.93 -2.30
N GLY A 86 -16.76 -3.26 -2.31
CA GLY A 86 -17.01 -4.07 -3.50
C GLY A 86 -18.44 -3.93 -4.03
N LYS A 87 -19.43 -3.84 -3.13
CA LYS A 87 -20.85 -3.62 -3.50
C LYS A 87 -21.10 -2.20 -4.03
N ALA A 88 -20.47 -1.18 -3.44
CA ALA A 88 -20.63 0.20 -3.85
C ALA A 88 -19.88 0.51 -5.15
N HIS A 89 -18.61 0.11 -5.25
CA HIS A 89 -17.77 0.39 -6.41
C HIS A 89 -16.67 -0.67 -6.61
N PRO A 90 -16.96 -1.77 -7.34
CA PRO A 90 -16.02 -2.88 -7.49
C PRO A 90 -14.77 -2.50 -8.29
N GLY A 91 -14.91 -1.60 -9.27
CA GLY A 91 -13.79 -1.12 -10.09
C GLY A 91 -12.81 -0.27 -9.27
N ARG A 92 -11.51 -0.49 -9.45
CA ARG A 92 -10.43 0.24 -8.76
C ARG A 92 -10.37 1.72 -9.14
N ARG A 93 -10.57 2.02 -10.42
CA ARG A 93 -10.48 3.40 -10.94
C ARG A 93 -11.55 4.27 -10.31
N ARG A 94 -11.13 5.37 -9.65
CA ARG A 94 -11.99 6.34 -8.96
C ARG A 94 -12.85 5.74 -7.82
N ARG A 95 -12.56 4.51 -7.36
CA ARG A 95 -13.29 3.81 -6.29
C ARG A 95 -13.54 4.73 -5.09
N TYR A 96 -12.47 5.24 -4.51
CA TYR A 96 -12.52 6.07 -3.30
C TYR A 96 -13.13 7.45 -3.56
N LYS A 97 -12.88 8.04 -4.74
CA LYS A 97 -13.53 9.31 -5.13
C LYS A 97 -15.06 9.18 -5.17
N LYS A 98 -15.58 8.09 -5.74
CA LYS A 98 -17.03 7.86 -5.79
C LYS A 98 -17.59 7.46 -4.43
N ILE A 99 -16.92 6.58 -3.68
CA ILE A 99 -17.36 6.21 -2.33
C ILE A 99 -17.43 7.43 -1.42
N ARG A 100 -16.46 8.34 -1.48
CA ARG A 100 -16.49 9.60 -0.71
C ARG A 100 -17.70 10.47 -1.06
N ALA A 101 -18.12 10.50 -2.32
CA ALA A 101 -19.26 11.30 -2.77
C ALA A 101 -20.62 10.62 -2.46
N ASP A 102 -20.73 9.33 -2.75
CA ASP A 102 -22.01 8.60 -2.76
C ASP A 102 -22.30 7.90 -1.42
N HIS A 103 -21.26 7.60 -0.63
CA HIS A 103 -21.34 6.81 0.61
C HIS A 103 -20.44 7.39 1.73
N PRO A 104 -20.77 8.57 2.28
CA PRO A 104 -19.92 9.26 3.27
C PRO A 104 -19.69 8.45 4.55
N GLU A 105 -20.68 7.69 5.03
CA GLU A 105 -20.51 6.81 6.20
C GLU A 105 -19.50 5.68 5.94
N LEU A 106 -19.54 5.10 4.73
CA LEU A 106 -18.56 4.08 4.32
C LEU A 106 -17.16 4.70 4.21
N TRP A 107 -17.06 5.92 3.69
CA TRP A 107 -15.80 6.66 3.62
C TRP A 107 -15.16 6.85 5.00
N GLN A 108 -15.93 7.30 5.99
CA GLN A 108 -15.43 7.47 7.36
C GLN A 108 -14.90 6.15 7.94
N ARG A 109 -15.58 5.02 7.68
CA ARG A 109 -15.10 3.70 8.10
C ARG A 109 -13.79 3.30 7.43
N ILE A 110 -13.63 3.61 6.15
CA ILE A 110 -12.40 3.34 5.37
C ILE A 110 -11.22 4.11 5.95
N VAL A 111 -11.39 5.42 6.18
CA VAL A 111 -10.34 6.28 6.76
C VAL A 111 -10.02 5.85 8.18
N LYS A 112 -11.04 5.62 9.03
CA LYS A 112 -10.86 5.15 10.42
C LYS A 112 -10.10 3.84 10.50
N LYS A 113 -10.32 2.92 9.54
CA LYS A 113 -9.60 1.64 9.50
C LYS A 113 -8.18 1.77 8.95
N GLY A 114 -7.80 2.91 8.39
CA GLY A 114 -6.51 3.13 7.76
C GLY A 114 -6.35 2.45 6.40
N ILE A 115 -7.47 2.18 5.69
CA ILE A 115 -7.42 1.61 4.33
C ILE A 115 -6.93 2.65 3.33
N VAL A 116 -7.29 3.90 3.55
CA VAL A 116 -6.80 5.06 2.81
C VAL A 116 -6.38 6.09 3.84
N GLU A 117 -5.18 6.62 3.69
CA GLU A 117 -4.72 7.77 4.44
C GLU A 117 -5.42 9.01 3.89
N GLU A 118 -6.20 9.68 4.74
CA GLU A 118 -6.68 11.02 4.46
C GLU A 118 -5.53 11.98 4.72
N TRP A 119 -4.67 12.15 3.70
CA TRP A 119 -3.75 13.27 3.70
C TRP A 119 -4.60 14.52 3.54
N GLU A 120 -4.81 15.25 4.64
CA GLU A 120 -5.19 16.65 4.56
C GLU A 120 -4.13 17.30 3.69
N VAL A 121 -4.54 17.72 2.50
CA VAL A 121 -3.72 18.65 1.73
C VAL A 121 -3.77 19.92 2.57
N GLU A 122 -2.79 20.14 3.43
CA GLU A 122 -2.45 21.51 3.79
C GLU A 122 -2.33 22.22 2.46
N GLU A 123 -3.27 23.12 2.21
CA GLU A 123 -3.29 23.96 1.05
C GLU A 123 -1.88 24.53 0.97
N TRP A 124 -1.09 24.05 0.01
CA TRP A 124 0.19 24.66 -0.29
C TRP A 124 -0.17 26.04 -0.81
N THR A 125 -0.35 26.99 0.10
CA THR A 125 -0.17 28.40 -0.16
C THR A 125 1.29 28.45 -0.51
N GLY A 126 1.60 28.31 -1.80
CA GLY A 126 2.97 28.33 -2.27
C GLY A 126 3.70 29.50 -1.65
N PRO A 127 5.03 29.44 -1.50
CA PRO A 127 5.75 30.62 -1.03
C PRO A 127 5.31 31.77 -1.93
N ALA A 128 4.62 32.75 -1.33
CA ALA A 128 4.27 34.00 -1.98
C ALA A 128 5.52 34.42 -2.74
N GLU A 129 5.37 34.57 -4.06
CA GLU A 129 6.40 34.90 -5.04
C GLU A 129 7.71 35.26 -4.36
N ARG A 130 8.59 34.27 -4.14
CA ARG A 130 9.97 34.61 -3.83
C ARG A 130 10.50 35.19 -5.12
N ASP A 131 10.55 36.51 -5.14
CA ASP A 131 11.27 37.33 -6.11
C ASP A 131 12.66 36.73 -6.29
N TYR A 132 12.78 35.79 -7.23
CA TYR A 132 14.05 35.49 -7.86
C TYR A 132 14.34 36.67 -8.79
N ALA A 133 14.67 37.81 -8.17
CA ALA A 133 15.45 38.84 -8.81
C ALA A 133 16.76 38.16 -9.22
N PHE A 134 16.86 37.85 -10.50
CA PHE A 134 18.11 37.51 -11.17
C PHE A 134 19.02 38.72 -11.02
N ASP A 135 19.88 38.70 -10.00
CA ASP A 135 20.83 39.77 -9.73
C ASP A 135 21.90 39.73 -10.83
N ALA A 136 21.63 40.46 -11.93
CA ALA A 136 22.50 40.62 -13.08
C ALA A 136 23.57 41.69 -12.82
N SER A 137 24.29 41.61 -11.69
CA SER A 137 25.28 42.64 -11.32
C SER A 137 26.70 42.12 -11.03
N GLU A 138 27.02 40.85 -11.25
CA GLU A 138 28.43 40.46 -11.38
C GLU A 138 28.88 40.59 -12.84
N GLU A 139 29.39 41.78 -13.17
CA GLU A 139 30.15 42.02 -14.40
C GLU A 139 31.34 41.05 -14.45
N MET A 140 31.34 40.20 -15.48
CA MET A 140 32.45 39.29 -15.78
C MET A 140 33.64 40.12 -16.30
N THR A 141 34.57 40.49 -15.41
CA THR A 141 35.81 41.18 -15.79
C THR A 141 36.82 40.21 -16.42
N ASP A 142 37.48 40.66 -17.48
CA ASP A 142 38.42 39.93 -18.38
C ASP A 142 39.72 39.40 -17.69
N GLU A 143 39.83 39.50 -16.37
CA GLU A 143 41.05 39.18 -15.62
C GLU A 143 41.12 37.72 -15.14
N ASN A 144 40.03 36.95 -15.26
CA ASN A 144 39.96 35.56 -14.79
C ASN A 144 39.93 34.50 -15.91
N ALA A 145 40.38 34.86 -17.12
CA ALA A 145 40.55 33.89 -18.20
C ALA A 145 41.75 32.96 -17.90
N PRO A 146 41.55 31.63 -17.76
CA PRO A 146 42.68 30.72 -17.59
C PRO A 146 43.53 30.67 -18.86
N SER A 147 44.83 30.93 -18.70
CA SER A 147 45.84 30.96 -19.77
C SER A 147 45.82 29.66 -20.57
N ARG A 148 45.70 29.77 -21.90
CA ARG A 148 45.87 28.65 -22.84
C ARG A 148 47.34 28.50 -23.21
N ASP A 149 48.14 28.04 -22.26
CA ASP A 149 49.50 27.54 -22.49
C ASP A 149 49.54 26.10 -21.96
N GLY A 150 49.87 25.05 -22.68
CA GLY A 150 50.36 24.88 -24.04
C GLY A 150 50.53 23.38 -24.28
N CYS A 151 50.59 22.98 -25.55
CA CYS A 151 50.89 21.61 -25.97
C CYS A 151 52.22 21.10 -25.42
N ASN A 152 52.23 19.85 -24.95
CA ASN A 152 53.13 18.80 -25.45
C ASN A 152 52.61 17.41 -25.08
#